data_AF-A0AAN7KGY2-F1
#
_entry.id   AF-A0AAN7KGY2-F1
#
_cell.length_a   1.000
_cell.length_b   1.000
_cell.length_c   1.000
_cell.angle_alpha   90.00
_cell.angle_beta   90.00
_cell.angle_gamma   90.00
#
_symmetry.space_group_name_H-M   'P 1'
#
loop_
_entity.id
_entity.type
_entity.pdbx_description
1 polymer ?
#
loop_
_entity_poly.entity_id
_entity_poly.type
_entity_poly.pdbx_seq_one_letter_code
_entity_poly.pdbx_strand_id
1 'polypeptide(L)'
;MAALSIGTAAAFPSTTALSGSGTVRIRHRIMCIGWTGHIARLEFKRQLEKDADARESFERQVQEEKDRRRALRESRRVPVIPTEMVEYFLDTEAQEIEFEIARMRLRLDEEFFAHLRMELGQLRFAVSKTQDMEDRLIELEALQKALLEGIEAYDKMLTELVTAKESLTKILTSKNVKSTRRMRLTYHCWHFLTKI
;
A
#
# COMPACT_ATOMS: atom_id res chain seq x y z
N MET A 1 20.74 5.04 -23.47
CA MET A 1 19.61 4.44 -24.21
C MET A 1 20.15 3.55 -25.30
N ALA A 2 20.25 2.24 -25.07
CA ALA A 2 20.69 1.27 -26.06
C ALA A 2 19.58 0.23 -26.25
N ALA A 3 18.86 0.35 -27.37
CA ALA A 3 17.90 -0.64 -27.83
C ALA A 3 18.64 -1.63 -28.72
N LEU A 4 18.50 -2.93 -28.44
CA LEU A 4 18.96 -4.00 -29.33
C LEU A 4 17.82 -4.99 -29.50
N SER A 5 17.12 -4.81 -30.62
CA SER A 5 16.16 -5.73 -31.22
C SER A 5 16.89 -6.64 -32.22
N ILE A 6 16.85 -7.95 -32.01
CA ILE A 6 17.24 -8.98 -32.99
C ILE A 6 16.30 -10.17 -32.69
N GLY A 7 15.44 -10.67 -33.58
CA GLY A 7 15.55 -10.83 -35.02
C GLY A 7 15.41 -12.33 -35.32
N THR A 8 14.17 -12.80 -35.47
CA THR A 8 13.81 -14.20 -35.77
C THR A 8 14.25 -14.62 -37.17
N ALA A 9 14.88 -15.79 -37.31
CA ALA A 9 15.02 -16.47 -38.60
C ALA A 9 14.91 -17.99 -38.42
N ALA A 10 13.86 -18.56 -39.03
CA ALA A 10 13.67 -19.98 -39.21
C ALA A 10 14.48 -20.45 -40.44
N ALA A 11 15.16 -21.58 -40.32
CA ALA A 11 15.74 -22.30 -41.45
C ALA A 11 15.45 -23.80 -41.30
N PHE A 12 14.65 -24.33 -42.22
CA PHE A 12 14.43 -25.76 -42.42
C PHE A 12 15.57 -26.34 -43.28
N PRO A 13 16.05 -27.57 -42.98
CA PRO A 13 16.58 -28.43 -44.03
C PRO A 13 15.65 -29.62 -44.30
N SER A 14 15.09 -29.64 -45.50
CA SER A 14 14.52 -30.83 -46.12
C SER A 14 15.65 -31.75 -46.56
N THR A 15 15.66 -33.00 -46.11
CA THR A 15 16.48 -34.06 -46.70
C THR A 15 15.60 -35.28 -46.94
N THR A 16 15.46 -35.66 -48.22
CA THR A 16 14.86 -36.92 -48.67
C THR A 16 15.96 -37.97 -48.84
N ALA A 17 15.72 -39.20 -48.39
CA ALA A 17 16.40 -40.40 -48.88
C ALA A 17 15.51 -41.64 -48.70
N LEU A 18 15.57 -42.53 -49.69
CA LEU A 18 14.66 -43.63 -49.98
C LEU A 18 14.83 -44.89 -49.11
N SER A 19 13.70 -45.59 -49.01
CA SER A 19 13.43 -47.02 -48.79
C SER A 19 14.57 -48.00 -48.48
N GLY A 20 14.37 -48.77 -47.41
CA GLY A 20 15.03 -50.05 -47.16
C GLY A 20 14.22 -50.89 -46.19
N SER A 21 13.48 -51.86 -46.73
CA SER A 21 12.68 -52.86 -46.01
C SER A 21 13.56 -53.76 -45.13
N GLY A 22 13.18 -53.93 -43.87
CA GLY A 22 13.84 -54.85 -42.93
C GLY A 22 13.11 -54.85 -41.58
N THR A 23 12.09 -55.70 -41.45
CA THR A 23 11.32 -55.89 -40.22
C THR A 23 12.14 -56.64 -39.17
N VAL A 24 12.97 -55.91 -38.42
CA VAL A 24 13.53 -56.40 -37.16
C VAL A 24 12.61 -55.96 -36.04
N ARG A 25 11.83 -56.90 -35.47
CA ARG A 25 11.02 -56.67 -34.27
C ARG A 25 11.96 -56.51 -33.05
N ILE A 26 12.52 -55.32 -32.90
CA ILE A 26 13.13 -54.89 -31.65
C ILE A 26 11.97 -54.65 -30.68
N ARG A 27 11.84 -55.51 -29.67
CA ARG A 27 10.94 -55.25 -28.54
C ARG A 27 11.47 -54.03 -27.82
N HIS A 28 10.96 -52.85 -28.18
CA HIS A 28 11.11 -51.66 -27.36
C HIS A 28 10.32 -51.91 -26.07
N ARG A 29 11.03 -52.37 -25.04
CA ARG A 29 10.56 -52.18 -23.67
C ARG A 29 10.60 -50.67 -23.47
N ILE A 30 9.47 -50.00 -23.68
CA ILE A 30 9.28 -48.63 -23.21
C ILE A 30 9.38 -48.73 -21.69
N MET A 31 10.58 -48.56 -21.17
CA MET A 31 10.75 -48.18 -19.78
C MET A 31 10.13 -46.80 -19.70
N CYS A 32 8.94 -46.73 -19.10
CA CYS A 32 8.35 -45.48 -18.70
C CYS A 32 9.37 -44.76 -17.82
N ILE A 33 10.08 -43.78 -18.39
CA ILE A 33 10.88 -42.83 -17.63
C ILE A 33 9.86 -41.92 -16.94
N GLY A 34 9.26 -42.43 -15.87
CA GLY A 34 8.41 -41.67 -14.95
C GLY A 34 9.24 -40.75 -14.06
N TRP A 35 10.18 -40.00 -14.65
CA TRP A 35 11.13 -39.14 -13.92
C TRP A 35 11.04 -37.67 -14.31
N THR A 36 10.35 -37.31 -15.40
CA THR A 36 10.22 -35.91 -15.84
C THR A 36 9.19 -35.12 -15.03
N GLY A 37 8.10 -35.74 -14.58
CA GLY A 37 7.06 -35.05 -13.78
C GLY A 37 7.39 -34.90 -12.30
N HIS A 38 8.13 -35.85 -11.71
CA HIS A 38 8.49 -35.79 -10.29
C HIS A 38 9.56 -34.73 -10.00
N ILE A 39 10.54 -34.55 -10.90
CA ILE A 39 11.55 -33.49 -10.80
C ILE A 39 10.88 -32.12 -10.92
N ALA A 40 10.04 -31.92 -11.94
CA ALA A 40 9.30 -30.66 -12.13
C ALA A 40 8.38 -30.33 -10.93
N ARG A 41 7.73 -31.34 -10.33
CA ARG A 41 6.89 -31.14 -9.14
C ARG A 41 7.71 -30.75 -7.89
N LEU A 42 8.90 -31.32 -7.72
CA LEU A 42 9.79 -30.97 -6.62
C LEU A 42 10.39 -29.57 -6.80
N GLU A 43 10.76 -29.20 -8.03
CA GLU A 43 11.26 -27.86 -8.35
C GLU A 43 10.18 -26.79 -8.16
N PHE A 44 8.96 -27.05 -8.60
CA PHE A 44 7.81 -26.17 -8.36
C PHE A 44 7.52 -26.02 -6.86
N LYS A 45 7.55 -27.13 -6.10
CA LYS A 45 7.39 -27.09 -4.64
C LYS A 45 8.50 -26.25 -3.98
N ARG A 46 9.75 -26.42 -4.42
CA ARG A 46 10.90 -25.67 -3.91
C ARG A 46 10.83 -24.19 -4.27
N GLN A 47 10.29 -23.84 -5.44
CA GLN A 47 10.04 -22.46 -5.82
C GLN A 47 8.94 -21.85 -4.94
N LEU A 48 7.83 -22.57 -4.72
CA LEU A 48 6.78 -22.11 -3.80
C LEU A 48 7.29 -21.94 -2.36
N GLU A 49 8.14 -22.84 -1.86
CA GLU A 49 8.78 -22.72 -0.54
C GLU A 49 9.70 -21.49 -0.50
N LYS A 50 10.54 -21.27 -1.52
CA LYS A 50 11.38 -20.06 -1.60
C LYS A 50 10.57 -18.78 -1.73
N ASP A 51 9.47 -18.80 -2.48
CA ASP A 51 8.57 -17.66 -2.62
C ASP A 51 7.83 -17.40 -1.31
N ALA A 52 7.48 -18.44 -0.56
CA ALA A 52 6.90 -18.32 0.78
C ALA A 52 7.90 -17.73 1.77
N ASP A 53 9.14 -18.21 1.79
CA ASP A 53 10.22 -17.66 2.63
C ASP A 53 10.52 -16.21 2.26
N ALA A 54 10.55 -15.89 0.96
CA ALA A 54 10.75 -14.53 0.46
C ALA A 54 9.60 -13.60 0.88
N ARG A 55 8.34 -14.06 0.75
CA ARG A 55 7.16 -13.33 1.23
C ARG A 55 7.22 -13.10 2.72
N GLU A 56 7.54 -14.12 3.51
CA GLU A 56 7.61 -13.99 4.97
C GLU A 56 8.73 -13.02 5.39
N SER A 57 9.90 -13.09 4.75
CA SER A 57 11.01 -12.16 5.03
C SER A 57 10.64 -10.71 4.69
N PHE A 58 9.92 -10.49 3.60
CA PHE A 58 9.42 -9.19 3.21
C PHE A 58 8.34 -8.68 4.18
N GLU A 59 7.40 -9.53 4.57
CA GLU A 59 6.37 -9.19 5.54
C GLU A 59 6.96 -8.81 6.90
N ARG A 60 7.99 -9.54 7.36
CA ARG A 60 8.72 -9.19 8.59
C ARG A 60 9.38 -7.82 8.49
N GLN A 61 10.05 -7.51 7.38
CA GLN A 61 10.65 -6.18 7.16
C GLN A 61 9.60 -5.07 7.17
N VAL A 62 8.46 -5.30 6.49
CA VAL A 62 7.35 -4.34 6.48
C VAL A 62 6.79 -4.13 7.89
N GLN A 63 6.71 -5.20 8.69
CA GLN A 63 6.22 -5.12 10.06
C GLN A 63 7.21 -4.39 10.98
N GLU A 64 8.50 -4.68 10.88
CA GLU A 64 9.55 -3.99 11.63
C GLU A 64 9.58 -2.49 11.32
N GLU A 65 9.48 -2.09 10.05
CA GLU A 65 9.41 -0.67 9.67
C GLU A 65 8.12 0.00 10.18
N LYS A 66 6.98 -0.70 10.14
CA LYS A 66 5.73 -0.20 10.72
C LYS A 66 5.84 0.01 12.23
N ASP A 67 6.46 -0.93 12.93
CA ASP A 67 6.61 -0.87 14.39
C ASP A 67 7.64 0.19 14.79
N ARG A 68 8.71 0.35 14.01
CA ARG A 68 9.66 1.45 14.15
C ARG A 68 8.97 2.81 14.01
N ARG A 69 8.15 2.99 12.97
CA ARG A 69 7.37 4.24 12.79
C ARG A 69 6.40 4.48 13.94
N ARG A 70 5.73 3.42 14.41
CA ARG A 70 4.85 3.50 15.58
C ARG A 70 5.61 3.97 16.81
N ALA A 71 6.79 3.41 17.09
CA ALA A 71 7.62 3.82 18.22
C ALA A 71 8.04 5.31 18.12
N LEU A 72 8.34 5.80 16.91
CA LEU A 72 8.61 7.22 16.69
C LEU A 72 7.40 8.10 17.02
N ARG A 73 6.19 7.72 16.58
CA ARG A 73 4.94 8.45 16.90
C ARG A 73 4.68 8.52 18.40
N GLU A 74 4.89 7.41 19.10
CA GLU A 74 4.69 7.32 20.54
C GLU A 74 5.71 8.16 21.31
N SER A 75 6.93 8.27 20.81
CA SER A 75 7.99 9.10 21.41
C SER A 75 7.74 10.61 21.27
N ARG A 76 7.00 11.03 20.22
CA ARG A 76 6.69 12.43 19.94
C ARG A 76 5.71 12.99 20.96
N ARG A 77 6.04 14.17 21.51
CA ARG A 77 5.20 14.92 22.46
C ARG A 77 4.28 15.88 21.70
N VAL A 78 3.00 15.82 22.02
CA VAL A 78 1.99 16.69 21.41
C VAL A 78 2.07 18.09 22.03
N PRO A 79 2.37 19.14 21.26
CA PRO A 79 2.40 20.50 21.77
C PRO A 79 0.99 20.99 22.15
N VAL A 80 0.94 21.96 23.06
CA VAL A 80 -0.31 22.59 23.52
C VAL A 80 -0.46 24.00 22.96
N ILE A 81 0.65 24.68 22.69
CA ILE A 81 0.69 26.09 22.28
C ILE A 81 0.58 26.19 20.75
N PRO A 82 -0.23 27.11 20.19
CA PRO A 82 -0.40 27.27 18.74
C PRO A 82 0.92 27.51 17.98
N THR A 83 1.84 28.32 18.52
CA THR A 83 3.15 28.58 17.91
C THR A 83 4.00 27.31 17.84
N GLU A 84 4.05 26.53 18.93
CA GLU A 84 4.77 25.24 18.97
C GLU A 84 4.12 24.20 18.06
N MET A 85 2.81 24.26 17.85
CA MET A 85 2.11 23.40 16.90
C MET A 85 2.56 23.64 15.46
N VAL A 86 2.80 24.90 15.07
CA VAL A 86 3.30 25.22 13.73
C VAL A 86 4.67 24.57 13.50
N GLU A 87 5.62 24.78 14.41
CA GLU A 87 6.95 24.16 14.29
C GLU A 87 6.87 22.63 14.31
N TYR A 88 6.03 22.06 15.17
CA TYR A 88 5.82 20.61 15.21
C TYR A 88 5.35 20.04 13.87
N PHE A 89 4.47 20.73 13.16
CA PHE A 89 4.02 20.29 11.85
C PHE A 89 5.07 20.50 10.75
N LEU A 90 5.87 21.55 10.84
CA LEU A 90 6.98 21.77 9.90
C LEU A 90 8.07 20.69 10.06
N ASP A 91 8.31 20.23 11.29
CA ASP A 91 9.22 19.11 11.60
C ASP A 91 8.60 17.72 11.30
N THR A 92 7.35 17.66 10.82
CA THR A 92 6.66 16.40 10.56
C THR A 92 6.83 15.96 9.11
N GLU A 93 7.20 14.69 8.93
CA GLU A 93 7.29 14.09 7.61
C GLU A 93 5.92 14.08 6.91
N ALA A 94 5.92 14.28 5.59
CA ALA A 94 4.69 14.32 4.79
C ALA A 94 3.82 13.05 4.94
N GLN A 95 4.42 11.88 5.20
CA GLN A 95 3.67 10.63 5.41
C GLN A 95 3.00 10.54 6.79
N GLU A 96 3.51 11.29 7.76
CA GLU A 96 3.05 11.25 9.15
C GLU A 96 2.11 12.42 9.46
N ILE A 97 2.05 13.44 8.60
CA ILE A 97 1.20 14.61 8.77
C ILE A 97 -0.27 14.22 8.92
N GLU A 98 -0.76 13.25 8.15
CA GLU A 98 -2.14 12.75 8.22
C GLU A 98 -2.45 12.16 9.60
N PHE A 99 -1.50 11.43 10.19
CA PHE A 99 -1.65 10.84 11.51
C PHE A 99 -1.67 11.91 12.59
N GLU A 100 -0.77 12.90 12.51
CA GLU A 100 -0.71 14.00 13.48
C GLU A 100 -1.94 14.93 13.38
N ILE A 101 -2.48 15.14 12.17
CA ILE A 101 -3.75 15.84 11.96
C ILE A 101 -4.89 15.09 12.66
N ALA A 102 -4.99 13.77 12.47
CA ALA A 102 -6.01 12.95 13.14
C ALA A 102 -5.86 13.01 14.68
N ARG A 103 -4.63 12.95 15.19
CA ARG A 103 -4.31 13.02 16.62
C ARG A 103 -4.69 14.36 17.24
N MET A 104 -4.50 15.46 16.51
CA MET A 104 -4.74 16.83 16.97
C MET A 104 -6.03 17.45 16.43
N ARG A 105 -6.92 16.67 15.81
CA ARG A 105 -8.13 17.17 15.13
C ARG A 105 -8.99 18.10 15.99
N LEU A 106 -9.08 17.80 17.29
CA LEU A 106 -9.84 18.60 18.27
C LEU A 106 -9.17 19.91 18.69
N ARG A 107 -7.89 20.10 18.34
CA ARG A 107 -7.10 21.30 18.65
C ARG A 107 -6.81 22.13 17.40
N LEU A 108 -7.01 21.56 16.21
CA LEU A 108 -6.97 22.25 14.92
C LEU A 108 -8.26 23.06 14.72
N ASP A 109 -8.47 24.03 15.61
CA ASP A 109 -9.63 24.91 15.61
C ASP A 109 -9.41 26.15 14.75
N GLU A 110 -10.47 26.92 14.52
CA GLU A 110 -10.41 28.17 13.76
C GLU A 110 -9.42 29.19 14.38
N GLU A 111 -9.23 29.15 15.70
CA GLU A 111 -8.26 29.99 16.42
C GLU A 111 -6.82 29.71 15.98
N PHE A 112 -6.45 28.44 15.78
CA PHE A 112 -5.14 28.06 15.27
C PHE A 112 -4.94 28.56 13.84
N PHE A 113 -5.94 28.40 12.97
CA PHE A 113 -5.87 28.91 11.60
C PHE A 113 -5.85 30.43 11.54
N ALA A 114 -6.49 31.12 12.48
CA ALA A 114 -6.40 32.57 12.62
C ALA A 114 -4.97 32.99 12.98
N HIS A 115 -4.33 32.31 13.93
CA HIS A 115 -2.92 32.53 14.28
C HIS A 115 -2.01 32.34 13.05
N LEU A 116 -2.17 31.24 12.32
CA LEU A 116 -1.37 30.94 11.13
C LEU A 116 -1.58 31.97 10.00
N ARG A 117 -2.81 32.45 9.80
CA ARG A 117 -3.11 33.55 8.86
C ARG A 117 -2.48 34.87 9.29
N MET A 118 -2.42 35.15 10.59
CA MET A 118 -1.77 36.35 11.12
C MET A 118 -0.26 36.34 10.88
N GLU A 119 0.41 35.21 11.14
CA GLU A 119 1.84 35.04 10.85
C GLU A 119 2.15 35.17 9.35
N LEU A 120 1.33 34.53 8.50
CA LEU A 120 1.42 34.71 7.04
C LEU A 120 1.23 36.17 6.63
N GLY A 121 0.28 36.88 7.25
CA GLY A 121 0.06 38.30 7.02
C GLY A 121 1.28 39.14 7.39
N GLN A 122 1.89 38.88 8.55
CA GLN A 122 3.10 39.56 9.00
C GLN A 122 4.26 39.37 8.01
N LEU A 123 4.47 38.15 7.52
CA LEU A 123 5.52 37.85 6.55
C LEU A 123 5.23 38.46 5.17
N ARG A 124 3.97 38.44 4.70
CA ARG A 124 3.57 39.02 3.41
C ARG A 124 3.72 40.54 3.35
N PHE A 125 3.42 41.23 4.46
CA PHE A 125 3.45 42.69 4.55
C PHE A 125 4.73 43.24 5.19
N ALA A 126 5.72 42.40 5.48
CA ALA A 126 7.01 42.84 5.95
C ALA A 126 7.69 43.74 4.90
N VAL A 127 8.20 44.90 5.35
CA VAL A 127 8.77 45.95 4.48
C VAL A 127 10.10 45.50 3.84
N SER A 128 10.86 44.64 4.52
CA SER A 128 12.09 44.05 4.01
C SER A 128 11.89 42.57 3.67
N LYS A 129 11.80 42.25 2.37
CA LYS A 129 11.74 40.87 1.88
C LYS A 129 13.17 40.36 1.68
N THR A 130 13.68 39.64 2.66
CA THR A 130 14.87 38.81 2.49
C THR A 130 14.45 37.44 1.98
N GLN A 131 15.38 36.73 1.32
CA GLN A 131 15.09 35.42 0.73
C GLN A 131 14.62 34.40 1.78
N ASP A 132 15.23 34.40 2.97
CA ASP A 132 14.83 33.55 4.10
C ASP A 132 13.37 33.76 4.54
N MET A 133 12.83 34.98 4.40
CA MET A 133 11.44 35.29 4.76
C MET A 133 10.47 34.81 3.68
N GLU A 134 10.89 34.80 2.42
CA GLU A 134 10.10 34.27 1.30
C GLU A 134 10.05 32.74 1.35
N ASP A 135 11.17 32.08 1.67
CA ASP A 135 11.22 30.63 1.86
C ASP A 135 10.32 30.20 3.03
N ARG A 136 10.39 30.90 4.18
CA ARG A 136 9.51 30.65 5.32
C ARG A 136 8.03 30.87 5.01
N LEU A 137 7.71 31.86 4.18
CA LEU A 137 6.34 32.10 3.72
C LEU A 137 5.83 30.92 2.89
N ILE A 138 6.65 30.37 1.99
CA ILE A 138 6.28 29.21 1.17
C ILE A 138 6.03 27.97 2.05
N GLU A 139 6.89 27.73 3.05
CA GLU A 139 6.70 26.63 4.02
C GLU A 139 5.35 26.73 4.74
N LEU A 140 5.02 27.92 5.26
CA LEU A 140 3.78 28.14 6.00
C LEU A 140 2.54 28.09 5.11
N GLU A 141 2.62 28.55 3.86
CA GLU A 141 1.53 28.41 2.89
C GLU A 141 1.30 26.95 2.47
N ALA A 142 2.38 26.19 2.27
CA ALA A 142 2.31 24.77 1.99
C ALA A 142 1.69 24.01 3.17
N LEU A 143 2.11 24.32 4.39
CA LEU A 143 1.56 23.74 5.60
C LEU A 143 0.06 24.05 5.75
N GLN A 144 -0.36 25.29 5.52
CA GLN A 144 -1.78 25.67 5.59
C GLN A 144 -2.64 24.81 4.67
N LYS A 145 -2.18 24.62 3.42
CA LYS A 145 -2.91 23.82 2.42
C LYS A 145 -2.97 22.35 2.84
N ALA A 146 -1.84 21.78 3.26
CA ALA A 146 -1.77 20.39 3.70
C ALA A 146 -2.68 20.10 4.89
N LEU A 147 -2.76 21.01 5.86
CA LEU A 147 -3.65 20.88 7.02
C LEU A 147 -5.14 20.93 6.63
N LEU A 148 -5.53 21.82 5.72
CA LEU A 148 -6.92 21.92 5.25
C LEU A 148 -7.33 20.66 4.48
N GLU A 149 -6.50 20.20 3.55
CA GLU A 149 -6.74 18.97 2.79
C GLU A 149 -6.82 17.74 3.71
N GLY A 150 -5.93 17.65 4.71
CA GLY A 150 -5.92 16.55 5.67
C GLY A 150 -7.15 16.54 6.59
N ILE A 151 -7.64 17.70 7.03
CA ILE A 151 -8.88 17.79 7.82
C ILE A 151 -10.08 17.35 6.99
N GLU A 152 -10.18 17.80 5.73
CA GLU A 152 -11.26 17.39 4.84
C GLU A 152 -11.25 15.87 4.57
N ALA A 153 -10.06 15.30 4.36
CA ALA A 153 -9.89 13.87 4.18
C ALA A 153 -10.31 13.09 5.44
N TYR A 154 -9.91 13.57 6.62
CA TYR A 154 -10.28 12.97 7.90
C TYR A 154 -11.79 13.03 8.15
N ASP A 155 -12.42 14.18 7.90
CA ASP A 155 -13.85 14.34 8.10
C ASP A 155 -14.66 13.46 7.12
N LYS A 156 -14.20 13.30 5.87
CA LYS A 156 -14.79 12.34 4.92
C LYS A 156 -14.71 10.91 5.45
N MET A 157 -13.53 10.46 5.88
CA MET A 157 -13.35 9.14 6.48
C MET A 157 -14.26 8.95 7.71
N LEU A 158 -14.40 9.95 8.57
CA LEU A 158 -15.31 9.89 9.71
C LEU A 158 -16.77 9.68 9.29
N THR A 159 -17.23 10.38 8.24
CA THR A 159 -18.60 10.19 7.74
C THR A 159 -18.81 8.78 7.16
N GLU A 160 -17.81 8.21 6.49
CA GLU A 160 -17.83 6.82 6.01
C GLU A 160 -17.90 5.81 7.16
N LEU A 161 -17.15 6.04 8.24
CA LEU A 161 -17.20 5.17 9.42
C LEU A 161 -18.54 5.25 10.16
N VAL A 162 -19.11 6.45 10.29
CA VAL A 162 -20.43 6.65 10.92
C VAL A 162 -21.52 5.98 10.09
N THR A 163 -21.53 6.18 8.78
CA THR A 163 -22.51 5.54 7.88
C THR A 163 -22.35 4.01 7.84
N ALA A 164 -21.11 3.50 7.85
CA ALA A 164 -20.85 2.07 7.97
C ALA A 164 -21.38 1.51 9.29
N LYS A 165 -21.15 2.19 10.42
CA LYS A 165 -21.70 1.83 11.72
C LYS A 165 -23.22 1.79 11.69
N GLU A 166 -23.87 2.81 11.15
CA GLU A 166 -25.34 2.86 11.01
C GLU A 166 -25.89 1.72 10.16
N SER A 167 -25.19 1.37 9.08
CA SER A 167 -25.56 0.23 8.25
C SER A 167 -25.47 -1.09 9.02
N LEU A 168 -24.41 -1.28 9.82
CA LEU A 168 -24.19 -2.46 10.65
C LEU A 168 -25.21 -2.53 11.79
N THR A 169 -25.47 -1.44 12.50
CA THR A 169 -26.49 -1.41 13.56
C THR A 169 -27.87 -1.71 13.01
N LYS A 170 -28.21 -1.18 11.82
CA LYS A 170 -29.46 -1.51 11.13
C LYS A 170 -29.55 -2.99 10.78
N ILE A 171 -28.47 -3.62 10.33
CA ILE A 171 -28.42 -5.06 10.05
C ILE A 171 -28.60 -5.88 11.34
N LEU A 172 -27.85 -5.55 12.40
CA LEU A 172 -27.86 -6.28 13.66
C LEU A 172 -29.16 -6.12 14.46
N THR A 173 -29.82 -4.97 14.37
CA THR A 173 -31.11 -4.71 15.04
C THR A 173 -32.31 -5.16 14.22
N SER A 174 -32.14 -5.37 12.90
CA SER A 174 -33.22 -5.89 12.06
C SER A 174 -33.58 -7.33 12.46
N LYS A 175 -34.86 -7.59 12.77
CA LYS A 175 -35.39 -8.94 13.06
C LYS A 175 -35.36 -9.91 11.85
N ASN A 176 -34.76 -9.49 10.73
CA ASN A 176 -34.79 -10.24 9.47
C ASN A 176 -33.68 -11.30 9.41
N VAL A 177 -34.05 -12.59 9.40
CA VAL A 177 -33.12 -13.73 9.32
C VAL A 177 -32.34 -13.77 7.98
N LYS A 178 -32.88 -13.16 6.92
CA LYS A 178 -32.27 -13.13 5.57
C LYS A 178 -31.05 -12.20 5.49
N SER A 179 -31.05 -11.05 6.17
CA SER A 179 -29.90 -10.13 6.20
C SER A 179 -28.73 -10.74 6.99
N THR A 180 -29.02 -11.42 8.10
CA THR A 180 -28.03 -12.16 8.91
C THR A 180 -27.44 -13.38 8.18
N ARG A 181 -28.23 -14.12 7.39
CA ARG A 181 -27.69 -15.23 6.54
C ARG A 181 -26.78 -14.75 5.42
N ARG A 182 -27.09 -13.62 4.77
CA ARG A 182 -26.27 -13.07 3.68
C ARG A 182 -24.86 -12.70 4.17
N MET A 183 -24.74 -12.18 5.38
CA MET A 183 -23.44 -11.84 6.00
C MET A 183 -22.62 -13.10 6.39
N ARG A 184 -23.27 -14.16 6.88
CA ARG A 184 -22.58 -15.43 7.20
C ARG A 184 -22.02 -16.11 5.93
N LEU A 185 -22.73 -16.02 4.81
CA LEU A 185 -22.27 -16.52 3.51
C LEU A 185 -21.11 -15.71 2.94
N THR A 186 -21.13 -14.37 3.05
CA THR A 186 -20.02 -13.53 2.58
C THR A 186 -18.77 -13.69 3.42
N TYR A 187 -18.88 -13.81 4.74
CA TYR A 187 -17.73 -14.11 5.61
C TYR A 187 -17.11 -15.46 5.30
N HIS A 188 -17.91 -16.50 5.10
CA HIS A 188 -17.39 -17.82 4.71
C HIS A 188 -16.73 -17.80 3.33
N CYS A 189 -17.29 -17.05 2.38
CA CYS A 189 -16.71 -16.93 1.04
C CYS A 189 -15.39 -16.15 1.08
N TRP A 190 -15.32 -15.04 1.83
CA TRP A 190 -14.11 -14.24 1.98
C TRP A 190 -12.99 -14.99 2.72
N HIS A 191 -13.33 -15.76 3.76
CA HIS A 191 -12.38 -16.60 4.49
C HIS A 191 -11.89 -17.82 3.67
N PHE A 192 -12.68 -18.27 2.69
CA PHE A 192 -12.26 -19.31 1.75
C PHE A 192 -11.35 -18.75 0.65
N LEU A 193 -11.61 -17.52 0.18
CA LEU A 193 -10.80 -16.81 -0.81
C LEU A 193 -9.47 -16.26 -0.27
N THR A 194 -9.37 -15.99 1.04
CA THR A 194 -8.11 -15.55 1.69
C THR A 194 -7.20 -16.71 2.11
N LYS A 195 -7.66 -17.96 1.96
CA LYS A 195 -6.90 -19.20 2.27
C LYS A 195 -6.39 -19.94 1.03
N ILE A 196 -6.65 -19.42 -0.16
CA ILE A 196 -6.09 -19.89 -1.45
C ILE A 196 -5.00 -18.91 -1.87
#